data_AF-A0A2S6TW09-F1
#
_entry.id   AF-A0A2S6TW09-F1
#
_cell.length_a   1.000
_cell.length_b   1.000
_cell.length_c   1.000
_cell.angle_alpha   90.00
_cell.angle_beta   90.00
_cell.angle_gamma   90.00
#
_symmetry.space_group_name_H-M   'P 1'
#
loop_
_entity.id
_entity.type
_entity.pdbx_description
1 polymer ?
#
loop_
_entity_poly.entity_id
_entity_poly.type
_entity_poly.pdbx_seq_one_letter_code
_entity_poly.pdbx_strand_id
1 'polypeptide(L)'
;MPKVANSFNPQAVEWRRVTDPSETAFLIDFEYSLLGYDAVSGRLDMLLRFSENGGHCRRHRHIAATATLVLEGEQHVSETLPSGSVNT
;
A
#
# COMPACT_ATOMS: atom_id res chain seq x y z
N MET A 1 13.77 6.14 -17.50
CA MET A 1 13.80 4.98 -16.58
C MET A 1 14.05 3.73 -17.41
N PRO A 2 15.05 2.90 -17.08
CA PRO A 2 15.27 1.64 -17.79
C PRO A 2 14.07 0.70 -17.57
N LYS A 3 13.63 0.01 -18.64
CA LYS A 3 12.56 -0.99 -18.55
C LYS A 3 13.09 -2.20 -17.76
N VAL A 4 12.55 -2.42 -16.57
CA VAL A 4 13.04 -3.45 -15.63
C VAL A 4 12.51 -4.84 -15.97
N ALA A 5 11.34 -4.96 -16.62
CA ALA A 5 10.75 -6.25 -17.02
C ALA A 5 9.87 -6.15 -18.28
N ASN A 6 9.75 -7.25 -19.02
CA ASN A 6 8.90 -7.37 -20.22
C ASN A 6 7.45 -7.78 -19.93
N SER A 7 7.20 -8.35 -18.75
CA SER A 7 5.87 -8.72 -18.26
C SER A 7 5.83 -8.52 -16.75
N PHE A 8 4.62 -8.33 -16.22
CA PHE A 8 4.37 -8.28 -14.78
C PHE A 8 4.10 -9.71 -14.28
N ASN A 9 4.88 -10.18 -13.31
CA ASN A 9 4.61 -11.44 -12.60
C ASN A 9 4.63 -11.18 -11.08
N PRO A 10 3.47 -11.10 -10.42
CA PRO A 10 3.40 -10.85 -8.98
C PRO A 10 3.94 -12.01 -8.14
N GLN A 11 4.16 -13.20 -8.72
CA GLN A 11 4.78 -14.33 -8.03
C GLN A 11 6.33 -14.29 -8.08
N ALA A 12 6.90 -13.40 -8.88
CA ALA A 12 8.35 -13.27 -9.03
C ALA A 12 8.95 -12.12 -8.18
N VAL A 13 8.14 -11.42 -7.42
CA VAL A 13 8.59 -10.29 -6.58
C VAL A 13 8.84 -10.73 -5.14
N GLU A 14 9.68 -9.97 -4.44
CA GLU A 14 9.92 -10.21 -3.02
C GLU A 14 8.81 -9.59 -2.18
N TRP A 15 8.06 -10.43 -1.49
CA TRP A 15 6.99 -10.01 -0.58
C TRP A 15 7.51 -9.81 0.84
N ARG A 16 7.14 -8.68 1.44
CA ARG A 16 7.45 -8.33 2.83
C ARG A 16 6.15 -8.20 3.60
N ARG A 17 5.96 -9.05 4.60
CA ARG A 17 4.79 -9.00 5.47
C ARG A 17 4.97 -7.99 6.59
N VAL A 18 3.93 -7.21 6.84
CA VAL A 18 3.83 -6.25 7.93
C VAL A 18 2.62 -6.61 8.78
N THR A 19 2.87 -6.84 10.06
CA THR A 19 1.82 -7.01 11.06
C THR A 19 2.02 -6.01 12.20
N ASP A 20 0.94 -5.68 12.90
CA ASP A 20 1.00 -4.90 14.13
C ASP A 20 -0.02 -5.42 15.15
N PRO A 21 0.38 -6.33 16.05
CA PRO A 21 -0.53 -6.90 17.04
C PRO A 21 -0.88 -5.93 18.17
N SER A 22 -0.24 -4.76 18.24
CA SER A 22 -0.51 -3.75 19.27
C SER A 22 -1.70 -2.85 18.92
N GLU A 23 -2.03 -2.72 17.63
CA GLU A 23 -3.25 -2.07 17.17
C GLU A 23 -4.44 -3.00 17.41
N THR A 24 -5.45 -2.47 18.09
CA THR A 24 -6.62 -3.23 18.53
C THR A 24 -7.91 -2.76 17.85
N ALA A 25 -7.89 -1.60 17.19
CA ALA A 25 -9.05 -1.04 16.52
C ALA A 25 -9.33 -1.69 15.15
N PHE A 26 -8.31 -2.20 14.47
CA PHE A 26 -8.44 -2.83 13.16
C PHE A 26 -7.23 -3.72 12.85
N LEU A 27 -7.40 -4.67 11.92
CA LEU A 27 -6.36 -5.62 11.54
C LEU A 27 -5.30 -4.95 10.67
N ILE A 28 -4.09 -4.79 11.19
CA ILE A 28 -2.89 -4.49 10.41
C ILE A 28 -2.19 -5.80 10.07
N ASP A 29 -2.44 -6.30 8.87
CA ASP A 29 -1.77 -7.43 8.26
C ASP A 29 -1.81 -7.24 6.74
N PHE A 30 -0.65 -6.97 6.14
CA PHE A 30 -0.54 -6.79 4.70
C PHE A 30 0.85 -7.18 4.23
N GLU A 31 0.95 -7.48 2.94
CA GLU A 31 2.22 -7.72 2.28
C GLU A 31 2.45 -6.66 1.21
N TYR A 32 3.71 -6.26 1.06
CA TYR A 32 4.09 -5.33 0.01
C TYR A 32 5.36 -5.78 -0.71
N SER A 33 5.52 -5.28 -1.93
CA SER A 33 6.75 -5.43 -2.71
C SER A 33 7.11 -4.11 -3.37
N LEU A 34 8.41 -3.79 -3.43
CA LEU A 34 8.90 -2.62 -4.16
C LEU A 34 9.18 -3.00 -5.61
N LEU A 35 8.55 -2.30 -6.54
CA LEU A 35 8.74 -2.53 -7.98
C LEU A 35 9.83 -1.62 -8.56
N GLY A 36 9.96 -0.42 -8.02
CA GLY A 36 10.95 0.57 -8.44
C GLY A 36 10.95 1.77 -7.51
N TYR A 37 12.04 2.53 -7.50
CA TYR A 37 12.13 3.77 -6.73
C TYR A 37 13.14 4.73 -7.36
N ASP A 38 12.96 6.00 -7.05
CA ASP A 38 13.93 7.08 -7.31
C ASP A 38 14.13 7.85 -6.00
N ALA A 39 15.27 7.62 -5.37
CA ALA A 39 15.61 8.23 -4.10
C ALA A 39 15.83 9.75 -4.20
N VAL A 40 16.25 10.26 -5.36
CA VAL A 40 16.52 11.70 -5.55
C VAL A 40 15.20 12.47 -5.60
N SER A 41 14.21 11.96 -6.33
CA SER A 41 12.88 12.58 -6.37
C SER A 41 11.91 12.12 -5.29
N GLY A 42 12.30 11.14 -4.47
CA GLY A 42 11.49 10.63 -3.36
C GLY A 42 10.27 9.82 -3.81
N ARG A 43 10.38 9.08 -4.92
CA ARG A 43 9.28 8.32 -5.53
C ARG A 43 9.51 6.82 -5.40
N LEU A 44 8.43 6.06 -5.28
CA LEU A 44 8.47 4.61 -5.33
C LEU A 44 7.19 4.08 -5.97
N ASP A 45 7.31 2.93 -6.62
CA ASP A 45 6.21 2.09 -7.08
C ASP A 45 6.20 0.81 -6.25
N MET A 46 5.03 0.42 -5.77
CA MET A 46 4.86 -0.77 -4.94
C MET A 46 3.63 -1.58 -5.32
N LEU A 47 3.69 -2.87 -5.04
CA LEU A 47 2.51 -3.72 -4.92
C LEU A 47 2.11 -3.82 -3.46
N LEU A 48 0.81 -3.87 -3.24
CA LEU A 48 0.21 -4.16 -1.95
C LEU A 48 -0.80 -5.29 -2.12
N ARG A 49 -0.83 -6.22 -1.18
CA ARG A 49 -1.90 -7.22 -1.08
C ARG A 49 -2.29 -7.46 0.37
N PHE A 50 -3.53 -7.84 0.55
CA PHE A 50 -4.13 -8.18 1.83
C PHE A 50 -4.58 -9.64 1.78
N SER A 51 -4.64 -10.30 2.93
CA SER A 51 -5.20 -11.65 3.03
C SER A 51 -6.71 -11.64 2.84
N GLU A 52 -7.33 -12.83 2.69
CA GLU A 52 -8.77 -12.96 2.41
C GLU A 52 -9.67 -12.37 3.50
N ASN A 53 -9.19 -12.28 4.74
CA ASN A 53 -9.87 -11.58 5.83
C ASN A 53 -9.75 -10.05 5.75
N GLY A 54 -9.27 -9.52 4.61
CA GLY A 54 -8.94 -8.12 4.41
C GLY A 54 -7.67 -7.71 5.16
N GLY A 55 -7.58 -6.42 5.46
CA GLY A 55 -6.48 -5.85 6.23
C GLY A 55 -6.39 -4.35 6.02
N HIS A 56 -5.54 -3.71 6.82
CA HIS A 56 -5.33 -2.27 6.76
C HIS A 56 -3.84 -1.97 6.79
N CYS A 57 -3.47 -0.88 6.14
CA CYS A 57 -2.21 -0.20 6.44
C CYS A 57 -2.29 0.44 7.83
N ARG A 58 -1.13 0.68 8.44
CA ARG A 58 -1.03 1.66 9.54
C ARG A 58 -1.62 2.99 9.08
N ARG A 59 -2.32 3.73 9.95
CA ARG A 59 -2.77 5.09 9.62
C ARG A 59 -1.57 5.95 9.22
N HIS A 60 -1.64 6.57 8.05
CA HIS A 60 -0.58 7.43 7.54
C HIS A 60 -1.16 8.55 6.67
N ARG A 61 -0.33 9.56 6.43
CA ARG A 61 -0.66 10.70 5.56
C ARG A 61 0.31 10.74 4.39
N HIS A 62 -0.22 10.85 3.19
CA HIS A 62 0.59 11.12 2.00
C HIS A 62 0.99 12.60 1.97
N ILE A 63 2.30 12.87 1.92
CA ILE A 63 2.85 14.22 1.78
C ILE A 63 3.11 14.62 0.32
N ALA A 64 2.83 13.70 -0.61
CA ALA A 64 2.97 13.85 -2.05
C ALA A 64 1.82 13.14 -2.77
N ALA A 65 1.61 13.50 -4.04
CA ALA A 65 0.58 12.87 -4.87
C ALA A 65 0.80 11.35 -4.94
N THR A 66 -0.29 10.60 -4.77
CA THR A 66 -0.30 9.13 -4.79
C THR A 66 -1.37 8.66 -5.75
N ALA A 67 -1.06 7.62 -6.52
CA ALA A 67 -2.00 6.95 -7.39
C ALA A 67 -2.05 5.47 -7.01
N THR A 68 -3.25 4.90 -7.03
CA THR A 68 -3.47 3.46 -6.78
C THR A 68 -4.27 2.88 -7.93
N LEU A 69 -3.86 1.70 -8.39
CA LEU A 69 -4.62 0.89 -9.32
C LEU A 69 -4.99 -0.41 -8.62
N VAL A 70 -6.29 -0.68 -8.49
CA VAL A 70 -6.79 -1.94 -7.92
C VAL A 70 -6.71 -3.01 -9.01
N LEU A 71 -5.90 -4.04 -8.76
CA LEU A 71 -5.75 -5.17 -9.69
C LEU A 71 -6.78 -6.28 -9.40
N GLU A 72 -7.16 -6.45 -8.14
CA GLU A 72 -8.13 -7.45 -7.66
C GLU A 72 -8.75 -6.97 -6.35
N GLY A 73 -10.02 -7.33 -6.09
CA GLY A 73 -10.75 -6.98 -4.88
C GLY A 73 -11.23 -5.54 -4.86
N GLU A 74 -11.24 -4.93 -3.67
CA GLU A 74 -11.70 -3.56 -3.44
C GLU A 74 -10.74 -2.80 -2.53
N GLN A 75 -10.66 -1.49 -2.70
CA GLN A 75 -9.96 -0.59 -1.79
C GLN A 75 -10.97 0.35 -1.14
N HIS A 76 -11.04 0.32 0.20
CA HIS A 76 -11.82 1.27 0.97
C HIS A 76 -10.86 2.26 1.64
N VAL A 77 -11.16 3.55 1.58
CA VAL A 77 -10.30 4.61 2.12
C VAL A 77 -11.11 5.44 3.09
N SER A 78 -10.57 5.65 4.30
CA SER A 78 -11.15 6.57 5.27
C SER A 78 -10.17 7.70 5.55
N GLU A 79 -10.59 8.94 5.26
CA GLU A 79 -9.76 10.12 5.38
C GLU A 79 -10.16 10.91 6.62
N THR A 80 -9.19 11.16 7.51
CA THR A 80 -9.38 12.10 8.62
C THR A 80 -9.07 13.51 8.14
N LEU A 81 -10.09 14.38 8.15
CA LEU A 81 -9.97 15.78 7.76
C LEU A 81 -9.32 16.62 8.88
N PRO A 82 -8.84 17.85 8.60
CA PRO A 82 -8.26 18.73 9.62
C PRO A 82 -9.19 19.04 10.80
N SER A 83 -10.51 18.97 10.60
CA SER A 83 -11.53 19.11 11.64
C SER A 83 -11.65 17.90 12.58
N GLY A 84 -11.01 16.79 12.25
CA GLY A 84 -11.17 15.50 12.94
C GLY A 84 -12.35 14.66 12.44
N SER A 85 -13.16 15.15 11.50
CA SER A 85 -14.22 14.34 10.87
C SER A 85 -13.64 13.32 9.89
N VAL A 86 -14.36 12.22 9.67
CA VAL A 86 -13.97 11.15 8.74
C VAL A 86 -14.81 11.21 7.47
N ASN A 87 -14.15 11.13 6.32
CA ASN A 87 -14.76 10.89 5.01
C ASN A 87 -14.45 9.45 4.57
N THR A 88 -15.41 8.75 3.96
CA THR A 88 -15.29 7.35 3.54
C THR A 88 -15.72 7.18 2.10
#